data_AF-A0A228Q346-F1
#
_entry.id   AF-A0A228Q346-F1
#
_cell.length_a   1.000
_cell.length_b   1.000
_cell.length_c   1.000
_cell.angle_alpha   90.00
_cell.angle_beta   90.00
_cell.angle_gamma   90.00
#
_symmetry.space_group_name_H-M   'P 1'
#
loop_
_entity.id
_entity.type
_entity.pdbx_description
1 polymer ?
#
loop_
_entity_poly.entity_id
_entity_poly.type
_entity_poly.pdbx_seq_one_letter_code
_entity_poly.pdbx_strand_id
1 'polypeptide(L)' 'MSLTTAEQQALLNASFEGAEAVDTLIEALRVAHPNAFHTQDSLAARRFFDQPKHELPHGGYVRALAAGMEGQ' A
#
# COMPACT_ATOMS: atom_id res chain seq x y z
N MET A 1 -3.15 11.42 -6.06
CA MET A 1 -2.94 12.52 -5.09
C MET A 1 -1.51 12.42 -4.62
N SER A 2 -0.79 13.54 -4.56
CA SER A 2 0.57 13.58 -4.02
C SER A 2 0.51 14.19 -2.62
N LEU A 3 1.25 13.62 -1.68
CA LEU A 3 1.37 14.17 -0.33
C LEU A 3 1.98 15.56 -0.39
N THR A 4 1.51 16.46 0.47
CA THR A 4 2.14 17.77 0.66
C THR A 4 3.54 17.62 1.27
N THR A 5 4.39 18.63 1.12
CA THR A 5 5.73 18.63 1.74
C THR A 5 5.67 18.44 3.25
N ALA A 6 4.65 18.98 3.92
CA ALA A 6 4.46 18.83 5.36
C ALA A 6 4.12 17.38 5.75
N GLU A 7 3.24 16.71 4.99
CA GLU A 7 2.87 15.31 5.24
C GLU A 7 4.03 14.35 4.93
N GLN A 8 4.83 14.65 3.90
CA GLN A 8 6.05 13.91 3.62
C GLN A 8 7.06 14.03 4.76
N GLN A 9 7.25 15.24 5.30
CA GLN A 9 8.13 15.46 6.43
C GLN A 9 7.61 14.77 7.70
N ALA A 10 6.29 14.79 7.93
CA ALA A 10 5.67 14.09 9.05
C ALA A 10 5.89 12.56 8.97
N LEU A 11 5.73 11.97 7.78
CA LEU A 11 6.02 10.55 7.55
C LEU A 11 7.49 10.22 7.78
N LEU A 12 8.39 11.09 7.31
CA LEU A 12 9.82 10.93 7.54
C LEU A 12 10.13 10.97 9.05
N ASN A 13 9.57 11.90 9.79
CA ASN A 13 9.77 12.00 11.24
C ASN A 13 9.23 10.75 11.96
N ALA A 14 8.00 10.34 11.65
CA ALA A 14 7.38 9.14 12.23
C ALA A 14 8.20 7.87 11.94
N SER A 15 8.86 7.79 10.79
CA SER A 15 9.75 6.66 10.45
C SER A 15 10.95 6.53 11.39
N PHE A 16 11.40 7.62 12.00
CA PHE A 16 12.45 7.60 13.03
C PHE A 16 11.93 7.21 14.41
N GLU A 17 10.63 7.40 14.68
CA GLU A 17 9.99 7.11 15.96
C GLU A 17 9.53 5.65 16.07
N GLY A 18 9.13 5.04 14.95
CA GLY A 18 8.81 3.61 14.86
C GLY A 18 7.47 3.32 14.19
N ALA A 19 7.14 2.03 14.08
CA ALA A 19 5.96 1.56 13.35
C ALA A 19 4.64 2.14 13.88
N GLU A 20 4.46 2.21 15.20
CA GLU A 20 3.24 2.75 15.83
C GLU A 20 3.02 4.23 15.47
N ALA A 21 4.08 5.03 15.39
CA ALA A 21 4.01 6.44 15.01
C ALA A 21 3.61 6.60 13.54
N VAL A 22 4.15 5.72 12.68
CA VAL A 22 3.78 5.65 11.26
C VAL A 22 2.31 5.28 11.10
N ASP A 23 1.85 4.24 11.79
CA ASP A 23 0.45 3.78 11.72
C ASP A 23 -0.53 4.86 12.21
N THR A 24 -0.19 5.54 13.31
CA THR A 24 -0.97 6.66 13.82
C THR A 24 -1.09 7.79 12.79
N LEU A 25 0.01 8.15 12.13
CA LEU A 25 0.01 9.18 11.10
C LEU A 25 -0.76 8.74 9.84
N ILE A 26 -0.64 7.47 9.44
CA ILE A 26 -1.41 6.91 8.32
C ILE A 26 -2.91 7.04 8.59
N GLU A 27 -3.38 6.71 9.79
CA GLU A 27 -4.79 6.86 10.14
C GLU A 27 -5.24 8.33 10.10
N ALA A 28 -4.42 9.27 10.58
CA ALA A 28 -4.71 10.70 10.45
C ALA A 28 -4.82 11.15 8.98
N LEU A 29 -3.92 10.68 8.12
CA LEU A 29 -3.94 10.96 6.68
C LEU A 29 -5.18 10.35 5.99
N ARG A 30 -5.64 9.17 6.44
CA ARG A 30 -6.87 8.54 5.92
C ARG A 30 -8.11 9.38 6.20
N VAL A 31 -8.20 9.96 7.40
CA VAL A 31 -9.31 10.85 7.75
C VAL A 31 -9.24 12.15 6.95
N ALA A 32 -8.06 12.74 6.80
CA ALA A 32 -7.88 13.99 6.05
C ALA A 32 -8.14 13.81 4.55
N HIS A 33 -7.77 12.65 3.99
CA HIS A 33 -7.79 12.37 2.56
C HIS A 33 -8.47 11.03 2.25
N PRO A 34 -9.80 10.90 2.43
CA PRO A 34 -10.51 9.62 2.28
C PRO A 34 -10.35 9.01 0.88
N ASN A 35 -10.19 9.85 -0.15
CA ASN A 35 -10.02 9.40 -1.54
C ASN A 35 -8.57 9.05 -1.91
N ALA A 36 -7.59 9.31 -1.02
CA ALA A 36 -6.19 8.98 -1.26
C ALA A 36 -5.86 7.51 -1.00
N PHE A 37 -6.72 6.82 -0.24
CA PHE A 37 -6.54 5.42 0.16
C PHE A 37 -7.48 4.50 -0.60
N HIS A 38 -7.08 3.23 -0.71
CA HIS A 38 -7.93 2.23 -1.34
C HIS A 38 -9.01 1.76 -0.36
N THR A 39 -10.26 1.82 -0.79
CA THR A 39 -11.39 1.13 -0.16
C THR A 39 -11.40 -0.35 -0.54
N GLN A 40 -12.15 -1.18 0.20
CA GLN A 40 -12.31 -2.60 -0.14
C GLN A 40 -12.78 -2.82 -1.59
N ASP A 41 -13.73 -2.02 -2.07
CA ASP A 41 -14.17 -2.06 -3.48
C ASP A 41 -13.05 -1.73 -4.47
N SER A 42 -12.26 -0.68 -4.19
CA SER A 42 -11.15 -0.30 -5.07
C SER A 42 -9.97 -1.29 -5.01
N LEU A 43 -9.81 -2.01 -3.89
CA LEU A 43 -8.83 -3.08 -3.73
C LEU A 43 -9.25 -4.31 -4.54
N ALA A 44 -10.54 -4.66 -4.55
CA ALA A 44 -11.07 -5.79 -5.31
C ALA A 44 -10.84 -5.66 -6.84
N ALA A 45 -10.74 -4.44 -7.36
CA ALA A 45 -10.39 -4.19 -8.76
C ALA A 45 -8.88 -4.19 -9.06
N ARG A 46 -8.02 -4.12 -8.03
CA ARG A 46 -6.57 -4.02 -8.19
C ARG A 46 -5.90 -5.38 -8.31
N ARG A 47 -4.88 -5.45 -9.16
CA ARG A 47 -3.93 -6.56 -9.21
C ARG A 47 -2.67 -6.16 -8.45
N PHE A 48 -2.27 -6.98 -7.50
CA PHE A 48 -1.04 -6.80 -6.74
C PHE A 48 0.14 -7.47 -7.45
N PHE A 49 1.34 -7.02 -7.19
CA PHE A 49 2.54 -7.69 -7.70
C PHE A 49 2.76 -9.00 -6.94
N ASP A 50 2.80 -8.93 -5.61
CA ASP A 50 2.88 -10.09 -4.75
C ASP A 50 1.52 -10.54 -4.23
N GLN A 51 1.40 -11.82 -3.87
CA GLN A 51 0.22 -12.32 -3.17
C GLN A 51 0.15 -11.68 -1.78
N PRO A 52 -0.96 -10.99 -1.43
CA PRO A 52 -1.12 -10.42 -0.11
C PRO A 52 -1.03 -11.50 0.98
N LYS A 53 -0.30 -11.23 2.06
CA LYS A 53 -0.14 -12.17 3.19
C LYS A 53 -1.43 -12.35 4.01
N HIS A 54 -2.37 -11.42 3.90
CA HIS A 54 -3.66 -11.44 4.58
C HIS A 54 -4.79 -11.50 3.55
N GLU A 55 -5.96 -12.00 3.97
CA GLU A 55 -7.18 -12.02 3.14
C GLU A 55 -7.67 -10.58 2.91
N LEU A 56 -7.14 -9.96 1.85
CA LEU A 56 -7.55 -8.65 1.36
C LEU A 56 -8.29 -8.84 0.03
N PRO A 57 -9.45 -8.17 -0.19
CA PRO A 57 -10.11 -8.20 -1.47
C PRO A 57 -9.16 -7.76 -2.59
N HIS A 58 -8.97 -8.58 -3.61
CA HIS A 58 -8.04 -8.29 -4.70
C HIS A 58 -8.52 -8.89 -6.02
N GLY A 59 -8.23 -8.22 -7.13
CA GLY A 59 -8.50 -8.68 -8.49
C GLY A 59 -7.52 -9.77 -8.97
N GLY A 60 -6.56 -10.13 -8.13
CA GLY A 60 -5.53 -11.14 -8.36
C GLY A 60 -4.13 -10.61 -8.08
N TYR A 61 -3.12 -11.43 -8.34
CA TYR A 61 -1.72 -11.06 -8.22
C TYR A 61 -0.95 -11.46 -9.48
N VAL A 62 0.03 -10.66 -9.87
CA VAL A 62 0.92 -10.92 -11.01
C VAL A 62 2.11 -11.71 -10.49
N ARG A 63 2.08 -13.04 -10.59
CA ARG A 63 3.33 -13.79 -10.42
C ARG A 63 4.29 -13.32 -11.50
N ALA A 64 5.42 -12.72 -11.11
CA ALA A 64 6.55 -12.59 -12.00
C ALA A 64 6.79 -13.99 -12.56
N LEU A 65 6.58 -14.17 -13.87
CA LEU A 65 6.99 -15.38 -14.56
C LEU A 65 8.43 -15.60 -14.16
N ALA A 66 8.71 -16.72 -13.48
CA ALA A 66 10.07 -17.20 -13.38
C ALA A 66 10.52 -17.41 -14.82
N ALA A 67 11.24 -16.43 -15.37
CA ALA A 67 11.94 -16.57 -16.63
C ALA A 67 13.02 -17.63 -16.41
N GLY A 68 12.64 -18.90 -16.58
CA GLY A 68 13.52 -20.00 -16.23
C GLY A 68 12.88 -21.36 -16.06
N MET A 69 11.76 -21.68 -16.74
CA MET A 69 11.41 -23.07 -17.01
C MET A 69 10.88 -23.19 -18.43
N GLU A 70 11.29 -24.27 -19.09
CA GLU A 70 10.93 -24.74 -20.44
C GLU A 70 11.85 -24.25 -21.58
N GLY A 71 13.08 -24.76 -21.56
CA GLY A 71 13.74 -25.24 -22.78
C GLY A 71 13.75 -26.77 -22.74
N GLN A 72 12.91 -27.36 -23.58
CA GLN A 72 12.76 -28.79 -23.84
C GLN A 72 14.03 -29.41 -24.44
#